data_AF-A0A4P5URD8-F1
#
_entry.id   AF-A0A4P5URD8-F1
#
_cell.length_a   1.000
_cell.length_b   1.000
_cell.length_c   1.000
_cell.angle_alpha   90.00
_cell.angle_beta   90.00
_cell.angle_gamma   90.00
#
_symmetry.space_group_name_H-M   'P 1'
#
loop_
_entity.id
_entity.type
_entity.pdbx_description
1 polymer ?
#
loop_
_entity_poly.entity_id
_entity_poly.type
_entity_poly.pdbx_seq_one_letter_code
_entity_poly.pdbx_strand_id
1 'polypeptide(L)'
;MSTHSKFVEQRLHFAKDLLRSGNVYRAISICEELLSPAAMLSHGREIFSFIADAVEQSGNHEKASNIRMRSQELFGDVDEQPTQSLTAESAHAYLSILLPEISFPSDMEDELIIYDDVSLQYPSIPTLEIHKQVVSLQRSDESKRSLTALEELAKRLEHAKIPVIEEEKTLPSPSFMPSVVTETMANIYEQQGAFAQAIKAYQVLARNNPEKLEYFESKIAQLRQRQ
;
A
#
# COMPACT_ATOMS: atom_id res chain seq x y z
N MET A 1 -5.46 24.89 6.42
CA MET A 1 -4.51 23.96 5.75
C MET A 1 -4.27 22.76 6.67
N SER A 2 -4.49 21.54 6.16
CA SER A 2 -4.29 20.29 6.91
C SER A 2 -2.82 20.10 7.29
N THR A 3 -2.55 19.51 8.46
CA THR A 3 -1.18 19.17 8.92
C THR A 3 -0.42 18.32 7.89
N HIS A 4 -1.14 17.49 7.15
CA HIS A 4 -0.59 16.69 6.07
C HIS A 4 -0.14 17.51 4.85
N SER A 5 -0.87 18.57 4.49
CA SER A 5 -0.51 19.45 3.36
C SER A 5 0.77 20.23 3.66
N LYS A 6 0.93 20.75 4.89
CA LYS A 6 2.19 21.40 5.31
C LYS A 6 3.39 20.45 5.28
N PHE A 7 3.19 19.19 5.66
CA PHE A 7 4.24 18.17 5.61
C PHE A 7 4.66 17.87 4.17
N VAL A 8 3.70 17.72 3.25
CA VAL A 8 3.96 17.48 1.83
C VAL A 8 4.72 18.67 1.22
N GLU A 9 4.28 19.91 1.46
CA GLU A 9 4.95 21.13 1.01
C GLU A 9 6.41 21.21 1.50
N GLN A 10 6.65 20.93 2.78
CA GLN A 10 8.00 20.95 3.36
C GLN A 10 8.93 19.91 2.72
N ARG A 11 8.41 18.70 2.46
CA ARG A 11 9.19 17.65 1.78
C ARG A 11 9.43 17.98 0.30
N LEU A 12 8.47 18.60 -0.37
CA LEU A 12 8.63 19.10 -1.74
C LEU A 12 9.70 20.21 -1.82
N HIS A 13 9.70 21.14 -0.86
CA HIS A 13 10.75 22.16 -0.78
C HIS A 13 12.13 21.53 -0.58
N PHE A 14 12.24 20.56 0.32
CA PHE A 14 13.49 19.85 0.55
C PHE A 14 13.96 19.06 -0.68
N ALA A 15 13.04 18.42 -1.40
CA ALA A 15 13.35 17.78 -2.67
C ALA A 15 13.90 18.79 -3.69
N LYS A 16 13.28 19.98 -3.81
CA LYS A 16 13.76 21.07 -4.69
C LYS A 16 15.18 21.50 -4.38
N ASP A 17 15.52 21.62 -3.10
CA ASP A 17 16.89 21.95 -2.70
C ASP A 17 17.88 20.82 -3.05
N LEU A 18 17.45 19.56 -2.94
CA LEU A 18 18.27 18.42 -3.35
C LEU A 18 18.54 18.38 -4.86
N LEU A 19 17.55 18.70 -5.70
CA LEU A 19 17.78 18.84 -7.14
C LEU A 19 18.76 19.96 -7.47
N ARG A 20 18.62 21.12 -6.81
CA ARG A 20 19.58 22.23 -6.98
C ARG A 20 21.00 21.85 -6.57
N SER A 21 21.14 20.97 -5.59
CA SER A 21 22.43 20.42 -5.16
C SER A 21 22.98 19.29 -6.05
N GLY A 22 22.24 18.87 -7.08
CA GLY A 22 22.63 17.79 -8.00
C GLY A 22 22.34 16.38 -7.49
N ASN A 23 21.64 16.23 -6.37
CA ASN A 23 21.32 14.93 -5.78
C ASN A 23 19.97 14.39 -6.32
N VAL A 24 19.98 14.03 -7.61
CA VAL A 24 18.79 13.65 -8.38
C VAL A 24 18.09 12.42 -7.81
N TYR A 25 18.83 11.36 -7.50
CA TYR A 25 18.26 10.10 -7.01
C TYR A 25 17.52 10.27 -5.68
N ARG A 26 18.08 11.07 -4.76
CA ARG A 26 17.45 11.30 -3.46
C ARG A 26 16.22 12.18 -3.57
N ALA A 27 16.23 13.15 -4.49
CA ALA A 27 15.07 13.97 -4.78
C ALA A 27 13.91 13.13 -5.34
N ILE A 28 14.18 12.20 -6.28
CA ILE A 28 13.19 11.28 -6.83
C ILE A 28 12.61 10.38 -5.73
N SER A 29 13.46 9.76 -4.90
CA SER A 29 13.02 8.88 -3.81
C SER A 29 12.09 9.59 -2.82
N ILE A 30 12.36 10.86 -2.49
CA ILE A 30 11.47 11.64 -1.62
C ILE A 30 10.13 11.90 -2.30
N CYS A 31 10.12 12.19 -3.60
CA CYS A 31 8.88 12.39 -4.34
C CYS A 31 8.08 11.11 -4.51
N GLU A 32 8.73 9.95 -4.64
CA GLU A 32 8.06 8.64 -4.63
C GLU A 32 7.40 8.35 -3.29
N GLU A 33 8.07 8.65 -2.17
CA GLU A 33 7.46 8.53 -0.84
C GLU A 33 6.26 9.47 -0.64
N LEU A 34 6.19 10.57 -1.40
CA LEU A 34 5.08 11.51 -1.38
C LEU A 34 3.91 11.07 -2.27
N LEU A 35 4.00 10.00 -3.07
CA LEU A 35 2.91 9.48 -3.91
C LEU A 35 1.83 8.73 -3.11
N SER A 36 1.40 9.28 -1.98
CA SER A 36 0.22 8.79 -1.27
C SER A 36 -1.07 9.28 -1.94
N PRO A 37 -2.19 8.53 -1.86
CA PRO A 37 -3.47 8.94 -2.47
C PRO A 37 -3.92 10.36 -2.06
N ALA A 38 -3.68 10.75 -0.80
CA ALA A 38 -4.02 12.08 -0.29
C ALA A 38 -3.14 13.20 -0.87
N ALA A 39 -1.85 12.92 -1.07
CA ALA A 39 -0.92 13.85 -1.67
C ALA A 39 -1.14 13.99 -3.18
N MET A 40 -1.55 12.92 -3.87
CA MET A 40 -1.89 12.98 -5.30
C MET A 40 -3.07 13.92 -5.58
N LEU A 41 -4.06 13.96 -4.69
CA LEU A 41 -5.23 14.85 -4.85
C LEU A 41 -4.91 16.34 -4.66
N SER A 42 -3.85 16.67 -3.92
CA SER A 42 -3.55 18.06 -3.53
C SER A 42 -2.31 18.64 -4.20
N HIS A 43 -1.27 17.82 -4.38
CA HIS A 43 0.05 18.23 -4.88
C HIS A 43 0.54 17.32 -6.01
N GLY A 44 -0.32 16.46 -6.57
CA GLY A 44 0.06 15.49 -7.59
C GLY A 44 0.74 16.13 -8.81
N ARG A 45 0.18 17.23 -9.34
CA ARG A 45 0.78 17.97 -10.46
C ARG A 45 2.20 18.46 -10.15
N GLU A 46 2.41 19.04 -8.97
CA GLU A 46 3.72 19.54 -8.56
C GLU A 46 4.74 18.42 -8.40
N ILE A 47 4.33 17.30 -7.79
CA ILE A 47 5.18 16.11 -7.60
C ILE A 47 5.59 15.54 -8.96
N PHE A 48 4.66 15.41 -9.91
CA PHE A 48 4.94 14.87 -11.24
C PHE A 48 5.82 15.82 -12.08
N SER A 49 5.56 17.12 -12.03
CA SER A 49 6.43 18.12 -12.68
C SER A 49 7.85 18.02 -12.15
N PHE A 50 7.98 17.87 -10.84
CA PHE A 50 9.26 17.79 -10.18
C PHE A 50 10.04 16.51 -10.52
N ILE A 51 9.36 15.36 -10.53
CA ILE A 51 9.96 14.09 -10.97
C ILE A 51 10.38 14.20 -12.43
N ALA A 52 9.60 14.83 -13.30
CA ALA A 52 9.98 15.03 -14.70
C ALA A 52 11.26 15.88 -14.83
N ASP A 53 11.37 16.97 -14.06
CA ASP A 53 12.57 17.82 -14.06
C ASP A 53 13.80 17.07 -13.53
N ALA A 54 13.63 16.25 -12.49
CA ALA A 54 14.68 15.39 -11.95
C ALA A 54 15.17 14.37 -13.00
N VAL A 55 14.23 13.71 -13.68
CA VAL A 55 14.52 12.70 -14.71
C VAL A 55 15.16 13.36 -15.94
N GLU A 56 14.77 14.58 -16.29
CA GLU A 56 15.41 15.36 -17.34
C GLU A 56 16.86 15.72 -16.99
N GLN A 57 17.13 16.12 -15.75
CA GLN A 57 18.51 16.35 -15.27
C GLN A 57 19.36 15.07 -15.27
N SER A 58 18.73 13.90 -15.16
CA SER A 58 19.42 12.60 -15.29
C SER A 58 19.75 12.22 -16.74
N GLY A 59 19.33 13.01 -17.73
CA GLY A 59 19.60 12.81 -19.16
C GLY A 59 18.57 11.95 -19.89
N ASN A 60 17.44 11.59 -19.26
CA ASN A 60 16.41 10.77 -19.88
C ASN A 60 15.18 11.61 -20.29
N HIS A 61 15.33 12.35 -21.38
CA HIS A 61 14.30 13.27 -21.89
C HIS A 61 13.00 12.57 -22.31
N GLU A 62 13.09 11.33 -22.82
CA GLU A 62 11.91 10.55 -23.22
C GLU A 62 11.04 10.20 -22.01
N LYS A 63 11.65 9.71 -20.92
CA LYS A 63 10.91 9.43 -19.67
C LYS A 63 10.34 10.71 -19.06
N ALA A 64 11.09 11.81 -19.05
CA ALA A 64 10.59 13.09 -18.56
C ALA A 64 9.36 13.56 -19.34
N SER A 65 9.38 13.44 -20.67
CA SER A 65 8.24 13.78 -21.54
C SER A 65 7.01 12.91 -21.24
N ASN A 66 7.18 11.60 -21.10
CA ASN A 66 6.09 10.69 -20.75
C ASN A 66 5.48 11.01 -19.39
N ILE A 67 6.30 11.39 -18.40
CA ILE A 67 5.81 11.79 -17.07
C ILE A 67 5.01 13.10 -17.15
N ARG A 68 5.46 14.09 -17.93
CA ARG A 68 4.72 15.34 -18.15
C ARG A 68 3.39 15.10 -18.85
N MET A 69 3.39 14.28 -19.90
CA MET A 69 2.17 13.88 -20.62
C MET A 69 1.19 13.20 -19.68
N ARG A 70 1.67 12.24 -18.87
CA ARG A 70 0.84 11.54 -17.89
C ARG A 70 0.31 12.46 -16.79
N SER A 71 1.12 13.43 -16.35
CA SER A 71 0.67 14.47 -15.42
C SER A 71 -0.47 15.30 -16.01
N GLN A 72 -0.39 15.63 -17.29
CA GLN A 72 -1.43 16.39 -17.98
C GLN A 72 -2.70 15.56 -18.19
N GLU A 73 -2.59 14.27 -18.47
CA GLU A 73 -3.74 13.36 -18.54
C GLU A 73 -4.45 13.22 -17.19
N LEU A 74 -3.68 13.11 -16.11
CA LEU A 74 -4.21 12.87 -14.76
C LEU A 74 -4.76 14.15 -14.10
N PHE A 75 -4.17 15.30 -14.40
CA PHE A 75 -4.45 16.56 -13.72
C PHE A 75 -4.82 17.71 -14.66
N GLY A 76 -5.19 17.41 -15.91
CA GLY A 76 -5.42 18.35 -17.02
C GLY A 76 -6.27 19.58 -16.67
N ASP A 77 -6.13 20.63 -17.49
CA ASP A 77 -6.47 22.04 -17.23
C ASP A 77 -7.75 22.27 -16.42
N VAL A 78 -7.62 22.20 -15.10
CA VAL A 78 -8.41 23.00 -14.19
C VAL A 78 -7.65 24.30 -14.09
N ASP A 79 -8.19 25.35 -14.70
CA ASP A 79 -7.71 26.73 -14.61
C ASP A 79 -7.16 27.04 -13.22
N GLU A 80 -6.07 27.80 -13.19
CA GLU A 80 -5.48 28.38 -11.99
C GLU A 80 -6.58 29.02 -11.13
N GLN A 81 -7.09 28.28 -10.16
CA GLN A 81 -7.72 28.83 -8.98
C GLN A 81 -6.93 28.29 -7.79
N PRO A 82 -6.41 29.17 -6.93
CA PRO A 82 -5.71 28.75 -5.74
C PRO A 82 -6.66 27.85 -4.95
N THR A 83 -6.17 26.67 -4.58
CA THR A 83 -6.88 25.64 -3.84
C THR A 83 -7.62 26.22 -2.64
N GLN A 84 -8.87 26.64 -2.85
CA GLN A 84 -9.81 26.82 -1.77
C GLN A 84 -10.14 25.42 -1.30
N SER A 85 -9.66 25.12 -0.10
CA SER A 85 -10.02 23.94 0.67
C SER A 85 -11.49 23.61 0.48
N LEU A 86 -11.80 22.44 -0.07
CA LEU A 86 -13.14 21.89 -0.03
C LEU A 86 -13.54 21.74 1.44
N THR A 87 -14.31 22.71 1.95
CA THR A 87 -15.09 22.56 3.16
C THR A 87 -16.32 21.72 2.84
N ALA A 88 -16.90 21.04 3.83
CA ALA A 88 -18.06 20.16 3.65
C ALA A 88 -19.25 20.84 2.95
N GLU A 89 -19.32 22.18 2.99
CA GLU A 89 -20.35 22.98 2.32
C GLU A 89 -20.19 23.02 0.79
N SER A 90 -18.95 22.92 0.25
CA SER A 90 -18.73 22.94 -1.21
C SER A 90 -19.04 21.60 -1.87
N ALA A 91 -18.94 20.49 -1.14
CA ALA A 91 -19.33 19.17 -1.62
C ALA A 91 -20.84 19.07 -1.83
N HIS A 92 -21.64 19.67 -0.93
CA HIS A 92 -23.09 19.76 -1.11
C HIS A 92 -23.48 20.58 -2.34
N ALA A 93 -22.80 21.69 -2.60
CA ALA A 93 -23.06 22.50 -3.79
C ALA A 93 -22.79 21.73 -5.10
N TYR A 94 -21.71 20.94 -5.16
CA TYR A 94 -21.41 20.10 -6.31
C TYR A 94 -22.42 18.97 -6.51
N LEU A 95 -22.88 18.35 -5.43
CA LEU A 95 -23.95 17.35 -5.48
C LEU A 95 -25.25 17.98 -6.02
N SER A 96 -25.63 19.18 -5.57
CA SER A 96 -26.81 19.89 -6.08
C SER A 96 -26.75 20.21 -7.57
N ILE A 97 -25.55 20.46 -8.12
CA ILE A 97 -25.33 20.74 -9.54
C ILE A 97 -25.38 19.45 -10.38
N LEU A 98 -24.95 18.31 -9.83
CA LEU A 98 -24.94 17.00 -10.51
C LEU A 98 -26.26 16.22 -10.37
N LEU A 99 -27.06 16.48 -9.34
CA LEU A 99 -28.33 15.80 -9.06
C LEU A 99 -29.61 16.20 -9.84
N PRO A 100 -29.67 17.18 -10.76
CA PRO A 100 -30.94 17.52 -11.41
C PRO A 100 -31.60 16.42 -12.25
N GLU A 101 -30.88 15.36 -12.63
CA GLU A 101 -31.43 14.30 -13.49
C GLU A 101 -31.74 12.97 -12.80
N ILE A 102 -31.49 12.83 -11.49
CA ILE A 102 -31.85 11.59 -10.77
C ILE A 102 -33.17 11.79 -10.03
N SER A 103 -34.25 11.76 -10.81
CA SER A 103 -35.60 11.57 -10.30
C SER A 103 -35.82 10.08 -10.04
N PHE A 104 -35.66 9.63 -8.80
CA PHE A 104 -36.20 8.33 -8.40
C PHE A 104 -37.72 8.50 -8.21
N PRO A 105 -38.57 7.83 -9.02
CA PRO A 105 -40.00 7.84 -8.79
C PRO A 105 -40.27 7.32 -7.37
N SER A 106 -41.14 8.00 -6.63
CA SER A 106 -41.50 7.71 -5.23
C SER A 106 -42.12 6.34 -4.99
N ASP A 107 -42.35 5.59 -6.07
CA ASP A 107 -43.16 4.37 -6.09
C ASP A 107 -42.30 3.12 -6.34
N MET A 108 -40.97 3.24 -6.28
CA MET A 108 -40.10 2.06 -6.23
C MET A 108 -40.18 1.48 -4.82
N GLU A 109 -41.18 0.64 -4.59
CA GLU A 109 -41.14 -0.35 -3.52
C GLU A 109 -39.79 -1.07 -3.59
N ASP A 110 -39.21 -1.38 -2.42
CA ASP A 110 -37.96 -2.16 -2.31
C ASP A 110 -38.14 -3.51 -3.03
N GLU A 111 -37.91 -3.53 -4.35
CA GLU A 111 -37.72 -4.77 -5.08
C GLU A 111 -36.46 -5.38 -4.51
N LEU A 112 -36.66 -6.35 -3.62
CA LEU A 112 -35.66 -7.28 -3.17
C LEU A 112 -35.01 -7.83 -4.44
N ILE A 113 -33.83 -7.29 -4.79
CA ILE A 113 -33.06 -7.78 -5.91
C ILE A 113 -32.66 -9.21 -5.52
N ILE A 114 -33.43 -10.19 -6.02
CA ILE A 114 -33.07 -11.59 -5.95
C ILE A 114 -31.91 -11.72 -6.93
N TYR A 115 -30.69 -11.74 -6.40
CA TYR A 115 -29.55 -12.20 -7.18
C TYR A 115 -29.85 -13.65 -7.56
N ASP A 116 -30.23 -13.89 -8.81
CA ASP A 116 -30.14 -15.23 -9.36
C ASP A 116 -28.71 -15.70 -9.12
N ASP A 117 -28.58 -16.89 -8.52
CA ASP A 117 -27.31 -17.53 -8.21
C ASP A 117 -26.54 -17.68 -9.52
N VAL A 118 -25.70 -16.68 -9.83
CA VAL A 118 -24.88 -16.70 -11.04
C VAL A 118 -23.86 -17.79 -10.80
N SER A 119 -24.15 -18.98 -11.34
CA SER A 119 -23.23 -20.11 -11.35
C SER A 119 -22.00 -19.73 -12.20
N LEU A 120 -21.03 -19.11 -11.54
CA LEU A 120 -19.75 -18.74 -12.12
C LEU A 120 -18.98 -20.03 -12.37
N GLN A 121 -19.07 -20.53 -13.59
CA GLN A 121 -18.28 -21.66 -14.02
C GLN A 121 -16.85 -21.19 -14.25
N TYR A 122 -16.02 -21.29 -13.20
CA TYR A 122 -14.62 -20.93 -13.29
C TYR A 122 -13.91 -21.86 -14.28
N PRO A 123 -13.22 -21.34 -15.30
CA PRO A 123 -12.40 -22.17 -16.16
C PRO A 123 -11.32 -22.83 -15.30
N SER A 124 -11.32 -24.16 -15.27
CA SER A 124 -10.32 -24.94 -14.56
C SER A 124 -8.97 -24.77 -15.27
N ILE A 125 -8.08 -23.97 -14.70
CA ILE A 125 -6.71 -23.85 -15.22
C ILE A 125 -6.01 -25.18 -14.87
N PRO A 126 -5.57 -25.98 -15.84
CA PRO A 126 -4.83 -27.19 -15.54
C PRO A 126 -3.55 -26.80 -14.82
N THR A 127 -3.33 -27.37 -13.65
CA THR A 127 -2.07 -27.22 -12.92
C THR A 127 -0.99 -27.87 -13.79
N LEU A 128 -0.15 -27.05 -14.43
CA LEU A 128 1.04 -27.56 -15.09
C LEU A 128 1.96 -28.10 -14.01
N GLU A 129 1.94 -29.41 -13.80
CA GLU A 129 2.99 -30.09 -13.05
C GLU A 129 4.31 -29.83 -13.77
N ILE A 130 5.08 -28.87 -13.25
CA ILE A 130 6.46 -28.66 -13.65
C ILE A 130 7.19 -29.95 -13.27
N HIS A 131 7.29 -30.85 -14.24
CA HIS A 131 8.16 -32.00 -14.15
C HIS A 131 9.55 -31.41 -13.92
N LYS A 132 10.13 -31.67 -12.74
CA LYS A 132 11.56 -31.46 -12.49
C LYS A 132 12.31 -32.37 -13.46
N GLN A 133 12.47 -31.92 -14.70
CA GLN A 133 13.50 -32.43 -15.58
C GLN A 133 14.80 -32.02 -14.93
N VAL A 134 15.35 -32.93 -14.14
CA VAL A 134 16.77 -32.92 -13.79
C VAL A 134 17.48 -33.11 -15.12
N VAL A 135 17.75 -31.99 -15.79
CA VAL A 135 18.63 -31.96 -16.95
C VAL A 135 20.01 -32.32 -16.41
N SER A 136 20.40 -33.57 -16.61
CA SER A 136 21.78 -34.01 -16.44
C SER A 136 22.61 -33.32 -17.52
N LEU A 137 23.08 -32.12 -17.23
CA LEU A 137 24.14 -31.45 -17.98
C LEU A 137 25.39 -32.32 -17.87
N GLN A 138 25.63 -33.16 -18.86
CA GLN A 138 26.93 -33.79 -19.04
C GLN A 138 27.94 -32.69 -19.36
N ARG A 139 28.60 -32.18 -18.32
CA ARG A 139 29.79 -31.34 -18.45
C ARG A 139 30.85 -32.16 -19.16
N SER A 140 31.38 -31.63 -20.26
CA SER A 140 32.53 -32.18 -20.95
C SER A 140 33.75 -32.26 -20.02
N ASP A 141 34.56 -33.29 -20.21
CA ASP A 141 35.75 -33.66 -19.42
C ASP A 141 36.91 -32.63 -19.43
N GLU A 142 36.71 -31.44 -20.01
CA GLU A 142 37.72 -30.38 -20.12
C GLU A 142 37.92 -29.59 -18.81
N SER A 143 37.11 -29.82 -17.78
CA SER A 143 37.10 -29.03 -16.52
C SER A 143 38.19 -29.41 -15.50
N LYS A 144 39.15 -30.27 -15.84
CA LYS A 144 40.29 -30.60 -14.95
C LYS A 144 41.40 -29.54 -14.94
N ARG A 145 41.06 -28.25 -15.07
CA ARG A 145 42.06 -27.17 -15.05
C ARG A 145 41.59 -26.02 -14.17
N SER A 146 42.31 -25.87 -13.05
CA SER A 146 42.24 -24.83 -12.02
C SER A 146 40.86 -24.62 -11.40
N LEU A 147 40.78 -24.79 -10.08
CA LEU A 147 39.62 -24.41 -9.28
C LEU A 147 39.17 -23.01 -9.69
N THR A 148 37.92 -22.89 -10.12
CA THR A 148 37.34 -21.57 -10.43
C THR A 148 37.23 -20.76 -9.13
N ALA A 149 37.28 -19.44 -9.22
CA ALA A 149 37.15 -18.55 -8.06
C ALA A 149 35.91 -18.85 -7.20
N LEU A 150 34.86 -19.38 -7.82
CA LEU A 150 33.61 -19.78 -7.19
C LEU A 150 33.76 -21.08 -6.36
N GLU A 151 34.61 -22.00 -6.80
CA GLU A 151 34.87 -23.29 -6.14
C GLU A 151 35.85 -23.13 -4.97
N GLU A 152 36.82 -22.21 -5.08
CA GLU A 152 37.61 -21.78 -3.93
C GLU A 152 36.76 -21.09 -2.85
N LEU A 153 35.82 -20.25 -3.28
CA LEU A 153 34.88 -19.59 -2.36
C LEU A 153 33.97 -20.62 -1.67
N ALA A 154 33.45 -21.59 -2.42
CA ALA A 154 32.65 -22.69 -1.88
C ALA A 154 33.43 -23.50 -0.83
N LYS A 155 34.70 -23.84 -1.12
CA LYS A 155 35.56 -24.56 -0.18
C LYS A 155 35.85 -23.74 1.09
N ARG A 156 35.98 -22.41 0.98
CA ARG A 156 36.14 -21.53 2.16
C ARG A 156 34.86 -21.45 2.99
N LEU A 157 33.69 -21.44 2.36
CA LEU A 157 32.40 -21.44 3.05
C LEU A 157 32.09 -22.78 3.74
N GLU A 158 32.49 -23.92 3.15
CA GLU A 158 32.30 -25.24 3.75
C GLU A 158 32.98 -25.38 5.12
N HIS A 159 34.13 -24.72 5.30
CA HIS A 159 34.89 -24.75 6.57
C HIS A 159 34.50 -23.61 7.52
N ALA A 160 33.68 -22.66 7.08
CA ALA A 160 33.24 -21.54 7.90
C ALA A 160 32.11 -22.00 8.82
N LYS A 161 32.41 -22.16 10.12
CA LYS A 161 31.39 -22.39 11.14
C LYS A 161 30.67 -21.07 11.42
N ILE A 162 29.35 -21.05 11.21
CA ILE A 162 28.50 -19.96 11.67
C ILE A 162 28.53 -20.01 13.21
N PRO A 163 29.00 -18.96 13.91
CA PRO A 163 28.90 -18.91 15.36
C PRO A 163 27.44 -19.01 15.75
N VAL A 164 27.12 -19.85 16.74
CA VAL A 164 25.80 -19.90 17.34
C VAL A 164 25.58 -18.55 18.00
N ILE A 165 24.82 -17.69 17.33
CA ILE A 165 24.24 -16.50 17.95
C ILE A 165 23.25 -17.07 18.97
N GLU A 166 23.52 -16.90 20.26
CA GLU A 166 22.55 -17.18 21.31
C GLU A 166 21.25 -16.52 20.89
N GLU A 167 20.19 -17.31 20.74
CA GLU A 167 18.90 -16.86 20.22
C GLU A 167 18.48 -15.61 21.00
N GLU A 168 18.65 -14.45 20.37
CA GLU A 168 18.15 -13.20 20.88
C GLU A 168 16.65 -13.35 20.85
N LYS A 169 16.12 -13.67 22.04
CA LYS A 169 14.71 -13.84 22.40
C LYS A 169 13.86 -13.07 21.41
N THR A 170 13.27 -13.77 20.45
CA THR A 170 12.51 -13.18 19.34
C THR A 170 11.57 -12.14 19.92
N LEU A 171 11.93 -10.88 19.77
CA LEU A 171 11.05 -9.79 20.16
C LEU A 171 9.78 -10.02 19.32
N PRO A 172 8.59 -10.06 19.95
CA PRO A 172 7.36 -10.28 19.21
C PRO A 172 7.32 -9.25 18.09
N SER A 173 7.23 -9.73 16.85
CA SER A 173 7.08 -8.90 15.66
C SER A 173 6.12 -7.75 15.97
N PRO A 174 6.43 -6.49 15.62
CA PRO A 174 5.57 -5.37 15.94
C PRO A 174 4.15 -5.71 15.48
N SER A 175 3.27 -5.90 16.45
CA SER A 175 1.87 -6.26 16.25
C SER A 175 1.25 -5.14 15.42
N PHE A 176 1.25 -5.30 14.10
CA PHE A 176 0.64 -4.37 13.16
C PHE A 176 -0.86 -4.36 13.43
N MET A 177 -1.28 -3.47 14.33
CA MET A 177 -2.68 -3.15 14.53
C MET A 177 -2.99 -2.04 13.54
N PRO A 178 -3.93 -2.24 12.61
CA PRO A 178 -4.33 -1.20 11.68
C PRO A 178 -4.88 0.01 12.44
N SER A 179 -4.66 1.21 11.89
CA SER A 179 -5.08 2.49 12.46
C SER A 179 -6.60 2.58 12.70
N VAL A 180 -7.38 1.85 11.89
CA VAL A 180 -8.84 1.78 11.99
C VAL A 180 -9.24 0.35 12.31
N VAL A 181 -10.09 0.18 13.32
CA VAL A 181 -10.59 -1.10 13.78
C VAL A 181 -12.10 -1.15 13.61
N THR A 182 -12.60 -2.22 12.99
CA THR A 182 -14.04 -2.49 12.80
C THR A 182 -14.45 -3.77 13.54
N GLU A 183 -15.75 -3.90 13.83
CA GLU A 183 -16.31 -5.08 14.52
C GLU A 183 -16.02 -6.38 13.73
N THR A 184 -16.18 -6.34 12.41
CA THR A 184 -15.86 -7.48 11.53
C THR A 184 -14.43 -7.95 11.69
N MET A 185 -13.49 -7.01 11.83
CA MET A 185 -12.07 -7.35 12.00
C MET A 185 -11.80 -7.98 13.37
N ALA A 186 -12.45 -7.52 14.43
CA ALA A 186 -12.37 -8.15 15.74
C ALA A 186 -12.94 -9.58 15.72
N ASN A 187 -14.05 -9.80 15.01
CA ASN A 187 -14.65 -11.12 14.82
C ASN A 187 -13.72 -12.06 14.02
N ILE A 188 -13.05 -11.56 12.98
CA ILE A 188 -12.08 -12.36 12.21
C ILE A 188 -10.93 -12.82 13.11
N TYR A 189 -10.39 -11.94 13.97
CA TYR A 189 -9.35 -12.33 14.92
C TYR A 189 -9.83 -13.38 15.94
N GLU A 190 -11.08 -13.28 16.41
CA GLU A 190 -11.70 -14.31 17.25
C GLU A 190 -11.77 -15.66 16.53
N GLN A 191 -12.25 -15.67 15.27
CA GLN A 191 -12.35 -16.89 14.46
C GLN A 191 -11.00 -17.54 14.17
N GLN A 192 -9.95 -16.73 14.00
CA GLN A 192 -8.59 -17.20 13.77
C GLN A 192 -7.90 -17.70 15.05
N GLY A 193 -8.55 -17.61 16.22
CA GLY A 193 -7.96 -17.95 17.51
C GLY A 193 -6.91 -16.95 18.00
N ALA A 194 -6.80 -15.80 17.33
CA ALA A 194 -5.85 -14.75 17.68
C ALA A 194 -6.40 -13.84 18.80
N PHE A 195 -6.68 -14.43 19.96
CA PHE A 195 -7.42 -13.79 21.06
C PHE A 195 -6.77 -12.49 21.55
N ALA A 196 -5.44 -12.41 21.59
CA ALA A 196 -4.73 -11.20 22.00
C ALA A 196 -4.99 -10.00 21.06
N GLN A 197 -5.15 -10.26 19.75
CA GLN A 197 -5.44 -9.23 18.75
C GLN A 197 -6.92 -8.87 18.77
N ALA A 198 -7.81 -9.87 18.92
CA ALA A 198 -9.25 -9.65 19.09
C ALA A 198 -9.55 -8.76 20.31
N ILE A 199 -8.92 -9.03 21.46
CA ILE A 199 -9.10 -8.22 22.68
C ILE A 199 -8.67 -6.78 22.46
N LYS A 200 -7.52 -6.54 21.81
CA LYS A 200 -7.06 -5.18 21.49
C LYS A 200 -8.04 -4.46 20.56
N ALA A 201 -8.57 -5.17 19.55
CA ALA A 201 -9.55 -4.63 18.63
C ALA A 201 -10.84 -4.22 19.35
N TYR A 202 -11.40 -5.08 20.21
CA TYR A 202 -12.59 -4.75 21.01
C TYR A 202 -12.36 -3.61 22.00
N GLN A 203 -11.15 -3.47 22.56
CA GLN A 203 -10.82 -2.33 23.43
C GLN A 203 -10.84 -0.99 22.68
N VAL A 204 -10.35 -0.97 21.44
CA VAL A 204 -10.41 0.24 20.58
C VAL A 204 -11.87 0.53 20.21
N LEU A 205 -12.65 -0.50 19.86
CA LEU A 205 -14.08 -0.35 19.53
C LEU A 205 -14.90 0.18 20.71
N ALA A 206 -14.65 -0.28 21.94
CA ALA A 206 -15.32 0.19 23.14
C ALA A 206 -15.05 1.66 23.44
N ARG A 207 -13.83 2.15 23.16
CA ARG A 207 -13.48 3.57 23.30
C ARG A 207 -14.18 4.44 22.25
N ASN A 208 -14.30 3.92 21.02
CA ASN A 208 -14.85 4.67 19.90
C ASN A 208 -16.40 4.64 19.85
N ASN A 209 -17.03 3.61 20.42
CA ASN A 209 -18.48 3.40 20.38
C ASN A 209 -19.03 3.14 21.80
N PRO A 210 -19.23 4.19 22.63
CA PRO A 210 -19.67 4.04 24.01
C PRO A 210 -21.08 3.41 24.13
N GLU A 211 -21.91 3.54 23.11
CA GLU A 211 -23.25 2.92 23.00
C GLU A 211 -23.24 1.39 23.05
N LYS A 212 -22.14 0.75 22.62
CA LYS A 212 -21.97 -0.71 22.61
C LYS A 212 -20.90 -1.18 23.60
N LEU A 213 -20.54 -0.34 24.57
CA LEU A 213 -19.46 -0.62 25.51
C LEU A 213 -19.68 -1.94 26.26
N GLU A 214 -20.87 -2.16 26.81
CA GLU A 214 -21.22 -3.38 27.57
C GLU A 214 -21.08 -4.65 26.72
N TYR A 215 -21.46 -4.59 25.44
CA TYR A 215 -21.30 -5.68 24.49
C TYR A 215 -19.81 -6.01 24.27
N PHE A 216 -18.97 -5.00 24.03
CA PHE A 216 -17.54 -5.20 23.82
C PHE A 216 -16.82 -5.68 25.08
N GLU A 217 -17.20 -5.20 26.26
CA GLU A 217 -16.65 -5.66 27.54
C GLU A 217 -16.99 -7.13 27.81
N SER A 218 -18.24 -7.53 27.56
CA SER A 218 -18.66 -8.94 27.65
C SER A 218 -17.84 -9.83 26.71
N LYS A 219 -17.65 -9.39 25.45
CA LYS A 219 -16.82 -10.10 24.48
C LYS A 219 -15.35 -10.22 24.92
N ILE A 220 -14.76 -9.15 25.46
CA ILE A 220 -13.39 -9.17 25.99
C ILE A 220 -13.28 -10.17 27.16
N ALA A 221 -14.26 -10.20 28.07
CA ALA A 221 -14.27 -11.13 29.19
C ALA A 221 -14.33 -12.59 28.73
N GLN A 222 -15.18 -12.89 27.73
CA GLN A 222 -15.27 -14.24 27.14
C GLN A 222 -13.97 -14.66 26.47
N LEU A 223 -13.31 -13.76 25.74
CA LEU A 223 -12.05 -14.05 25.06
C LEU A 223 -10.89 -14.28 26.03
N ARG A 224 -10.87 -13.55 27.15
CA ARG A 224 -9.88 -13.77 28.23
C ARG A 224 -10.01 -15.12 28.91
N GLN A 225 -11.21 -15.71 28.93
CA GLN A 225 -11.41 -17.07 29.47
C GLN A 225 -10.96 -18.17 28.50
N ARG A 226 -10.82 -17.85 27.20
CA ARG A 226 -10.40 -18.77 26.15
C ARG A 226 -8.90 -18.72 25.84
N GLN A 227 -8.19 -17.75 26.42
CA GLN A 227 -6.74 -17.59 26.33
C GLN A 227 -6.04 -18.46 27.37
#